data_AF-A0A956I7T7-F1
#
_entry.id   AF-A0A956I7T7-F1
#
_cell.length_a   1.000
_cell.length_b   1.000
_cell.length_c   1.000
_cell.angle_alpha   90.00
_cell.angle_beta   90.00
_cell.angle_gamma   90.00
#
_symmetry.space_group_name_H-M   'P 1'
#
loop_
_entity.id
_entity.type
_entity.pdbx_description
1 polymer ?
#
loop_
_entity_poly.entity_id
_entity_poly.type
_entity_poly.pdbx_seq_one_letter_code
_entity_poly.pdbx_strand_id
1 'polypeptide(L)'
;ARRASVAFTPRDTLRRMIRRVALSLLVSSASLGCGEDAPAPAPAVEEAPAPVAEPAPEAPPADPNEACARVVVVAWQGATAAPAEITRSKDEARERANQLLARVDGGESFVTVASAESDAPSSRARGGAIGTFVRDEWPELFAPLKDAIFQVGVGQRTPVVEAPFGWVFGERCAVEKVHTRHLLIRYTGARNAPEDLERSQEAARTLASELRQAAVDGRDFEELAREHSEDGSAERGGDLGSVGRGLFQPPFEEAAFATPVGGFSDVVETVYGYHVIQRVE
;
A
#
# COMPACT_ATOMS: atom_id res chain seq x y z
N ALA A 1 -67.35 -2.66 2.03
CA ALA A 1 -67.22 -3.36 3.32
C ALA A 1 -65.75 -3.39 3.74
N ARG A 2 -65.41 -3.01 4.98
CA ARG A 2 -64.05 -3.16 5.55
C ARG A 2 -64.05 -4.37 6.48
N ARG A 3 -62.97 -5.16 6.50
CA ARG A 3 -62.59 -5.99 7.66
C ARG A 3 -61.09 -5.81 7.90
N ALA A 4 -60.75 -5.51 9.15
CA ALA A 4 -59.39 -5.43 9.63
C ALA A 4 -59.00 -6.74 10.33
N SER A 5 -57.71 -6.97 10.49
CA SER A 5 -57.17 -7.77 11.59
C SER A 5 -55.86 -7.13 12.03
N VAL A 6 -55.71 -6.91 13.34
CA VAL A 6 -54.57 -6.22 13.96
C VAL A 6 -54.19 -6.95 15.23
N ALA A 7 -52.88 -7.13 15.38
CA ALA A 7 -52.13 -7.44 16.60
C ALA A 7 -52.46 -8.70 17.42
N PHE A 8 -51.40 -9.43 17.76
CA PHE A 8 -51.28 -10.05 19.08
C PHE A 8 -49.84 -9.86 19.59
N THR A 9 -49.71 -9.32 20.80
CA THR A 9 -48.48 -9.32 21.60
C THR A 9 -48.84 -9.87 22.98
N PRO A 10 -47.87 -10.40 23.72
CA PRO A 10 -47.71 -9.90 25.08
C PRO A 10 -46.26 -9.53 25.43
N ARG A 11 -46.14 -8.54 26.33
CA ARG A 11 -44.95 -8.23 27.14
C ARG A 11 -44.99 -9.01 28.46
N ASP A 12 -43.91 -8.86 29.23
CA ASP A 12 -43.67 -9.14 30.67
C ASP A 12 -42.73 -10.32 30.92
N THR A 13 -41.80 -10.31 31.89
CA THR A 13 -41.38 -9.31 32.92
C THR A 13 -39.84 -9.41 33.12
N LEU A 14 -39.09 -8.84 34.08
CA LEU A 14 -39.36 -8.17 35.36
C LEU A 14 -38.38 -6.97 35.58
N ARG A 15 -37.75 -6.83 36.76
CA ARG A 15 -36.85 -5.72 37.15
C ARG A 15 -35.79 -6.17 38.18
N ARG A 16 -34.62 -5.49 38.13
CA ARG A 16 -33.69 -5.04 39.22
C ARG A 16 -33.93 -5.54 40.67
N MET A 17 -32.84 -5.76 41.44
CA MET A 17 -32.53 -4.99 42.69
C MET A 17 -31.24 -5.40 43.48
N ILE A 18 -30.57 -4.37 44.06
CA ILE A 18 -29.88 -4.29 45.39
C ILE A 18 -28.63 -5.18 45.66
N ARG A 19 -27.42 -4.72 46.06
CA ARG A 19 -26.85 -3.75 47.06
C ARG A 19 -26.63 -4.28 48.52
N ARG A 20 -25.35 -4.59 48.82
CA ARG A 20 -24.54 -4.32 50.06
C ARG A 20 -24.94 -4.88 51.45
N VAL A 21 -23.92 -4.88 52.35
CA VAL A 21 -23.88 -4.92 53.85
C VAL A 21 -23.27 -6.23 54.40
N ALA A 22 -21.98 -6.27 54.77
CA ALA A 22 -21.32 -5.96 56.07
C ALA A 22 -21.09 -7.25 56.93
N LEU A 23 -19.84 -7.63 57.27
CA LEU A 23 -18.94 -7.14 58.34
C LEU A 23 -19.31 -7.65 59.75
N SER A 24 -18.55 -8.62 60.30
CA SER A 24 -17.84 -8.53 61.60
C SER A 24 -17.40 -9.89 62.20
N LEU A 25 -16.09 -10.00 62.46
CA LEU A 25 -15.43 -10.61 63.64
C LEU A 25 -16.02 -11.85 64.34
N LEU A 26 -15.18 -12.89 64.44
CA LEU A 26 -14.95 -13.62 65.70
C LEU A 26 -13.46 -13.98 65.82
N VAL A 27 -12.90 -13.74 67.00
CA VAL A 27 -11.51 -14.10 67.35
C VAL A 27 -11.53 -15.43 68.09
N SER A 28 -10.63 -16.35 67.74
CA SER A 28 -10.14 -17.35 68.69
C SER A 28 -8.75 -17.82 68.29
N SER A 29 -7.85 -17.90 69.27
CA SER A 29 -6.43 -18.22 69.07
C SER A 29 -6.09 -19.57 69.69
N ALA A 30 -5.41 -20.43 68.93
CA ALA A 30 -4.71 -21.59 69.44
C ALA A 30 -3.57 -21.94 68.48
N SER A 31 -2.33 -21.83 68.96
CA SER A 31 -1.12 -22.14 68.19
C SER A 31 -0.71 -23.60 68.37
N LEU A 32 -0.31 -24.26 67.28
CA LEU A 32 0.55 -25.45 67.16
C LEU A 32 0.42 -25.87 65.67
N GLY A 33 1.45 -25.94 64.83
CA GLY A 33 2.88 -25.84 65.06
C GLY A 33 3.58 -26.84 64.14
N CYS A 34 4.26 -26.34 63.11
CA CYS A 34 5.27 -27.02 62.27
C CYS A 34 5.76 -25.96 61.28
N GLY A 35 7.02 -25.54 61.40
CA GLY A 35 7.65 -24.64 60.42
C GLY A 35 8.37 -25.47 59.37
N GLU A 36 8.04 -25.26 58.10
CA GLU A 36 8.88 -25.65 56.97
C GLU A 36 9.62 -24.40 56.47
N ASP A 37 10.90 -24.57 56.12
CA ASP A 37 11.81 -23.48 55.76
C ASP A 37 11.30 -22.64 54.57
N ALA A 38 11.20 -21.33 54.77
CA ALA A 38 11.00 -20.39 53.68
C ALA A 38 12.33 -20.20 52.93
N PRO A 39 12.39 -20.43 51.60
CA PRO A 39 13.62 -20.24 50.84
C PRO A 39 14.02 -18.75 50.82
N ALA A 40 15.32 -18.49 50.88
CA ALA A 40 15.88 -17.14 50.84
C ALA A 40 15.48 -16.39 49.55
N PRO A 41 15.28 -15.05 49.61
CA PRO A 41 14.96 -14.26 48.42
C PRO A 41 16.10 -14.32 47.42
N ALA A 42 15.77 -14.59 46.15
CA ALA A 42 16.72 -14.55 45.05
C ALA A 42 17.32 -13.14 44.91
N PRO A 43 18.60 -13.00 44.52
CA PRO A 43 19.21 -11.70 44.28
C PRO A 43 18.47 -10.99 43.13
N ALA A 44 18.30 -9.67 43.27
CA ALA A 44 17.76 -8.84 42.20
C ALA A 44 18.69 -8.93 40.98
N VAL A 45 18.15 -9.38 39.85
CA VAL A 45 18.84 -9.32 38.57
C VAL A 45 18.83 -7.86 38.14
N GLU A 46 20.00 -7.23 38.13
CA GLU A 46 20.17 -5.88 37.61
C GLU A 46 19.83 -5.91 36.12
N GLU A 47 18.78 -5.17 35.73
CA GLU A 47 18.25 -5.17 34.37
C GLU A 47 19.30 -4.56 33.43
N ALA A 48 19.85 -5.39 32.55
CA ALA A 48 20.88 -4.95 31.60
C ALA A 48 20.34 -3.77 30.77
N PRO A 49 21.12 -2.70 30.57
CA PRO A 49 20.66 -1.54 29.83
C PRO A 49 20.18 -1.98 28.45
N ALA A 50 18.96 -1.58 28.09
CA ALA A 50 18.37 -1.89 26.80
C ALA A 50 19.36 -1.54 25.67
N PRO A 51 19.50 -2.38 24.64
CA PRO A 51 20.41 -2.10 23.54
C PRO A 51 20.05 -0.73 22.96
N VAL A 52 21.03 0.17 22.92
CA VAL A 52 20.89 1.47 22.27
C VAL A 52 20.50 1.17 20.83
N ALA A 53 19.27 1.52 20.45
CA ALA A 53 18.79 1.30 19.10
C ALA A 53 19.78 1.94 18.14
N GLU A 54 20.35 1.16 17.22
CA GLU A 54 21.18 1.69 16.16
C GLU A 54 20.40 2.79 15.45
N PRO A 55 21.01 3.97 15.18
CA PRO A 55 20.31 5.04 14.48
C PRO A 55 19.78 4.47 13.17
N ALA A 56 18.47 4.67 12.91
CA ALA A 56 17.84 4.18 11.69
C ALA A 56 18.69 4.61 10.49
N PRO A 57 18.97 3.70 9.53
CA PRO A 57 19.88 3.99 8.43
C PRO A 57 19.44 5.27 7.73
N GLU A 58 20.37 6.22 7.61
CA GLU A 58 20.10 7.54 7.05
C GLU A 58 19.49 7.36 5.66
N ALA A 59 18.32 7.97 5.45
CA ALA A 59 17.55 7.74 4.23
C ALA A 59 18.42 8.11 3.00
N PRO A 60 18.33 7.35 1.89
CA PRO A 60 19.16 7.61 0.72
C PRO A 60 18.95 9.06 0.24
N PRO A 61 20.02 9.71 -0.26
CA PRO A 61 19.95 11.10 -0.66
C PRO A 61 18.87 11.29 -1.72
N ALA A 62 18.12 12.39 -1.59
CA ALA A 62 17.06 12.74 -2.51
C ALA A 62 17.62 13.04 -3.91
N ASP A 63 17.18 12.29 -4.91
CA ASP A 63 17.57 12.53 -6.31
C ASP A 63 17.08 13.93 -6.78
N PRO A 64 17.89 14.74 -7.49
CA PRO A 64 17.48 16.08 -7.89
C PRO A 64 16.44 16.12 -9.04
N ASN A 65 16.33 15.02 -9.79
CA ASN A 65 15.56 14.91 -11.04
C ASN A 65 14.41 13.91 -10.93
N GLU A 66 14.48 12.93 -10.03
CA GLU A 66 13.44 11.93 -9.78
C GLU A 66 12.90 11.98 -8.35
N ALA A 67 11.61 11.69 -8.19
CA ALA A 67 11.03 11.49 -6.88
C ALA A 67 9.96 10.40 -6.92
N CYS A 68 9.87 9.65 -5.82
CA CYS A 68 8.68 8.90 -5.46
C CYS A 68 7.87 9.75 -4.47
N ALA A 69 6.53 9.70 -4.52
CA ALA A 69 5.72 10.31 -3.47
C ALA A 69 4.45 9.52 -3.11
N ARG A 70 4.00 9.74 -1.87
CA ARG A 70 2.62 9.52 -1.42
C ARG A 70 1.95 10.87 -1.22
N VAL A 71 0.64 10.96 -1.48
CA VAL A 71 -0.13 12.21 -1.34
C VAL A 71 -1.47 12.00 -0.64
N VAL A 72 -1.88 13.02 0.11
CA VAL A 72 -3.26 13.20 0.55
C VAL A 72 -3.80 14.44 -0.16
N VAL A 73 -4.88 14.27 -0.92
CA VAL A 73 -5.57 15.37 -1.61
C VAL A 73 -6.87 15.64 -0.89
N VAL A 74 -7.09 16.90 -0.50
CA VAL A 74 -8.37 17.39 0.02
C VAL A 74 -8.98 18.37 -0.98
N ALA A 75 -9.83 17.85 -1.86
CA ALA A 75 -10.57 18.62 -2.85
C ALA A 75 -11.53 19.64 -2.19
N TRP A 76 -12.10 20.55 -2.98
CA TRP A 76 -13.25 21.37 -2.59
C TRP A 76 -14.28 21.38 -3.72
N GLN A 77 -15.50 21.86 -3.45
CA GLN A 77 -16.56 21.93 -4.45
C GLN A 77 -16.12 22.79 -5.65
N GLY A 78 -16.02 22.16 -6.84
CA GLY A 78 -15.55 22.82 -8.06
C GLY A 78 -14.03 22.83 -8.25
N ALA A 79 -13.25 22.11 -7.43
CA ALA A 79 -11.87 21.79 -7.76
C ALA A 79 -11.80 20.83 -8.97
N THR A 80 -10.67 20.83 -9.66
CA THR A 80 -10.42 20.02 -10.85
C THR A 80 -10.51 18.54 -10.50
N ALA A 81 -11.37 17.79 -11.19
CA ALA A 81 -11.63 16.36 -10.94
C ALA A 81 -12.08 16.03 -9.49
N ALA A 82 -12.65 16.99 -8.75
CA ALA A 82 -13.27 16.73 -7.47
C ALA A 82 -14.43 15.71 -7.61
N PRO A 83 -14.52 14.68 -6.74
CA PRO A 83 -15.69 13.81 -6.69
C PRO A 83 -17.00 14.60 -6.48
N ALA A 84 -18.11 14.14 -7.06
CA ALA A 84 -19.37 14.88 -7.07
C ALA A 84 -20.01 15.05 -5.68
N GLU A 85 -19.64 14.17 -4.75
CA GLU A 85 -20.00 14.20 -3.33
C GLU A 85 -19.29 15.31 -2.53
N ILE A 86 -18.26 15.97 -3.08
CA ILE A 86 -17.51 17.02 -2.37
C ILE A 86 -18.27 18.35 -2.41
N THR A 87 -18.96 18.65 -1.29
CA THR A 87 -19.74 19.88 -1.08
C THR A 87 -19.04 20.95 -0.25
N ARG A 88 -17.91 20.62 0.39
CA ARG A 88 -17.16 21.55 1.26
C ARG A 88 -16.47 22.67 0.49
N SER A 89 -16.36 23.82 1.13
CA SER A 89 -15.66 25.01 0.62
C SER A 89 -14.14 24.83 0.57
N LYS A 90 -13.47 25.77 -0.09
CA LYS A 90 -12.00 25.80 -0.22
C LYS A 90 -11.30 26.03 1.13
N ASP A 91 -11.88 26.80 2.03
CA ASP A 91 -11.30 27.03 3.37
C ASP A 91 -11.47 25.79 4.28
N GLU A 92 -12.66 25.16 4.30
CA GLU A 92 -12.89 23.90 5.03
C GLU A 92 -11.95 22.78 4.52
N ALA A 93 -11.72 22.72 3.20
CA ALA A 93 -10.75 21.80 2.61
C ALA A 93 -9.30 22.08 3.08
N ARG A 94 -8.91 23.36 3.23
CA ARG A 94 -7.59 23.74 3.77
C ARG A 94 -7.45 23.34 5.23
N GLU A 95 -8.46 23.61 6.05
CA GLU A 95 -8.47 23.24 7.47
C GLU A 95 -8.38 21.73 7.64
N ARG A 96 -9.17 20.95 6.88
CA ARG A 96 -9.09 19.49 6.85
C ARG A 96 -7.71 19.00 6.42
N ALA A 97 -7.12 19.56 5.36
CA ALA A 97 -5.77 19.17 4.92
C ALA A 97 -4.71 19.37 6.03
N ASN A 98 -4.76 20.51 6.74
CA ASN A 98 -3.86 20.77 7.87
C ASN A 98 -4.11 19.83 9.06
N GLN A 99 -5.37 19.49 9.36
CA GLN A 99 -5.71 18.50 10.39
C GLN A 99 -5.18 17.09 10.04
N LEU A 100 -5.25 16.69 8.76
CA LEU A 100 -4.72 15.41 8.29
C LEU A 100 -3.18 15.38 8.32
N LEU A 101 -2.50 16.47 7.94
CA LEU A 101 -1.04 16.58 8.07
C LEU A 101 -0.63 16.51 9.55
N ALA A 102 -1.32 17.21 10.45
CA ALA A 102 -1.04 17.17 11.89
C ALA A 102 -1.24 15.77 12.51
N ARG A 103 -2.16 14.95 11.98
CA ARG A 103 -2.29 13.52 12.37
C ARG A 103 -1.07 12.71 11.96
N VAL A 104 -0.59 12.88 10.74
CA VAL A 104 0.62 12.21 10.23
C VAL A 104 1.87 12.66 10.99
N ASP A 105 2.02 13.96 11.25
CA ASP A 105 3.12 14.50 12.06
C ASP A 105 3.05 14.05 13.52
N GLY A 106 1.85 13.76 14.03
CA GLY A 106 1.61 13.11 15.32
C GLY A 106 1.90 11.61 15.36
N GLY A 107 2.37 11.01 14.25
CA GLY A 107 2.77 9.61 14.16
C GLY A 107 1.70 8.65 13.58
N GLU A 108 0.57 9.16 13.08
CA GLU A 108 -0.36 8.31 12.32
C GLU A 108 0.23 7.94 10.95
N SER A 109 0.07 6.68 10.53
CA SER A 109 0.58 6.20 9.25
C SER A 109 0.01 7.01 8.07
N PHE A 110 0.90 7.57 7.24
CA PHE A 110 0.54 8.28 6.01
C PHE A 110 -0.37 7.40 5.12
N VAL A 111 -0.02 6.11 4.98
CA VAL A 111 -0.80 5.14 4.18
C VAL A 111 -2.21 4.98 4.73
N THR A 112 -2.39 4.95 6.05
CA THR A 112 -3.71 4.84 6.69
C THR A 112 -4.53 6.09 6.45
N VAL A 113 -3.97 7.27 6.72
CA VAL A 113 -4.63 8.57 6.47
C VAL A 113 -5.01 8.72 5.00
N ALA A 114 -4.07 8.45 4.08
CA ALA A 114 -4.31 8.58 2.65
C ALA A 114 -5.37 7.60 2.12
N SER A 115 -5.41 6.35 2.60
CA SER A 115 -6.40 5.35 2.17
C SER A 115 -7.83 5.66 2.65
N ALA A 116 -7.94 6.29 3.82
CA ALA A 116 -9.22 6.59 4.46
C ALA A 116 -9.77 7.97 4.08
N GLU A 117 -8.91 8.99 3.91
CA GLU A 117 -9.31 10.41 3.95
C GLU A 117 -9.03 11.20 2.65
N SER A 118 -8.19 10.68 1.74
CA SER A 118 -7.80 11.39 0.51
C SER A 118 -8.92 11.33 -0.54
N ASP A 119 -9.31 12.45 -1.14
CA ASP A 119 -10.37 12.51 -2.14
C ASP A 119 -9.87 12.24 -3.58
N ALA A 120 -8.61 11.82 -3.75
CA ALA A 120 -8.05 11.37 -5.02
C ALA A 120 -8.16 9.83 -5.14
N PRO A 121 -9.15 9.26 -5.88
CA PRO A 121 -9.46 7.83 -5.78
C PRO A 121 -8.33 6.92 -6.25
N SER A 122 -7.56 7.36 -7.25
CA SER A 122 -6.46 6.60 -7.86
C SER A 122 -5.27 6.42 -6.92
N SER A 123 -4.87 7.44 -6.17
CA SER A 123 -3.80 7.34 -5.17
C SER A 123 -4.31 6.79 -3.83
N ARG A 124 -5.55 7.13 -3.42
CA ARG A 124 -6.21 6.56 -2.22
C ARG A 124 -6.18 5.04 -2.21
N ALA A 125 -6.50 4.40 -3.34
CA ALA A 125 -6.49 2.94 -3.48
C ALA A 125 -5.10 2.29 -3.29
N ARG A 126 -4.02 3.09 -3.27
CA ARG A 126 -2.62 2.66 -3.10
C ARG A 126 -1.93 3.35 -1.92
N GLY A 127 -2.67 3.71 -0.86
CA GLY A 127 -2.07 4.35 0.32
C GLY A 127 -1.49 5.75 0.03
N GLY A 128 -2.06 6.47 -0.93
CA GLY A 128 -1.57 7.76 -1.40
C GLY A 128 -0.48 7.67 -2.48
N ALA A 129 0.04 6.48 -2.81
CA ALA A 129 1.17 6.35 -3.73
C ALA A 129 0.85 6.84 -5.16
N ILE A 130 1.64 7.79 -5.65
CA ILE A 130 1.60 8.28 -7.03
C ILE A 130 2.73 7.73 -7.91
N GLY A 131 3.61 6.91 -7.35
CA GLY A 131 4.73 6.31 -8.07
C GLY A 131 5.95 7.22 -8.18
N THR A 132 6.84 6.86 -9.07
CA THR A 132 8.07 7.55 -9.44
C THR A 132 7.79 8.48 -10.63
N PHE A 133 8.29 9.70 -10.58
CA PHE A 133 8.15 10.68 -11.65
C PHE A 133 9.45 11.47 -11.84
N VAL A 134 9.72 11.81 -13.12
CA VAL A 134 10.81 12.70 -13.52
C VAL A 134 10.31 14.15 -13.43
N ARG A 135 11.09 15.03 -12.81
CA ARG A 135 10.76 16.42 -12.51
C ARG A 135 10.28 17.22 -13.73
N ASP A 136 10.98 17.07 -14.84
CA ASP A 136 10.76 17.90 -16.03
C ASP A 136 9.72 17.30 -16.98
N GLU A 137 9.36 16.02 -16.80
CA GLU A 137 8.31 15.32 -17.55
C GLU A 137 6.95 15.38 -16.85
N TRP A 138 6.91 15.72 -15.55
CA TRP A 138 5.68 15.69 -14.77
C TRP A 138 4.80 16.92 -15.06
N PRO A 139 3.50 16.75 -15.44
CA PRO A 139 2.69 17.83 -16.00
C PRO A 139 2.51 19.05 -15.08
N GLU A 140 2.46 20.23 -15.69
CA GLU A 140 2.37 21.54 -15.01
C GLU A 140 1.14 21.67 -14.09
N LEU A 141 0.08 20.90 -14.33
CA LEU A 141 -1.08 20.79 -13.43
C LEU A 141 -0.68 20.39 -11.99
N PHE A 142 0.44 19.69 -11.83
CA PHE A 142 0.99 19.21 -10.57
C PHE A 142 2.14 20.07 -10.03
N ALA A 143 2.50 21.18 -10.68
CA ALA A 143 3.68 21.99 -10.32
C ALA A 143 3.77 22.38 -8.83
N PRO A 144 2.69 22.84 -8.15
CA PRO A 144 2.77 23.16 -6.72
C PRO A 144 3.15 21.97 -5.83
N LEU A 145 2.66 20.77 -6.16
CA LEU A 145 3.00 19.53 -5.48
C LEU A 145 4.43 19.07 -5.83
N LYS A 146 4.80 19.16 -7.11
CA LYS A 146 6.14 18.85 -7.61
C LYS A 146 7.21 19.63 -6.87
N ASP A 147 7.08 20.96 -6.88
CA ASP A 147 8.09 21.84 -6.31
C ASP A 147 8.22 21.61 -4.80
N ALA A 148 7.11 21.35 -4.11
CA ALA A 148 7.10 21.00 -2.70
C ALA A 148 7.77 19.64 -2.41
N ILE A 149 7.56 18.60 -3.24
CA ILE A 149 8.23 17.30 -3.08
C ILE A 149 9.74 17.41 -3.34
N PHE A 150 10.16 18.15 -4.37
CA PHE A 150 11.58 18.32 -4.67
C PHE A 150 12.32 19.24 -3.67
N GLN A 151 11.59 19.98 -2.82
CA GLN A 151 12.16 20.77 -1.71
C GLN A 151 12.41 19.95 -0.43
N VAL A 152 11.86 18.74 -0.31
CA VAL A 152 11.99 17.90 0.89
C VAL A 152 12.86 16.65 0.65
N GLY A 153 13.51 16.17 1.71
CA GLY A 153 14.30 14.94 1.70
C GLY A 153 13.43 13.68 1.68
N VAL A 154 14.06 12.52 1.46
CA VAL A 154 13.38 11.22 1.56
C VAL A 154 12.85 11.00 2.98
N GLY A 155 11.61 10.53 3.12
CA GLY A 155 10.90 10.35 4.38
C GLY A 155 10.32 11.64 4.99
N GLN A 156 10.56 12.80 4.36
CA GLN A 156 10.02 14.08 4.83
C GLN A 156 8.67 14.40 4.16
N ARG A 157 7.84 15.16 4.87
CA ARG A 157 6.54 15.64 4.40
C ARG A 157 6.64 17.07 3.88
N THR A 158 5.87 17.37 2.85
CA THR A 158 5.66 18.75 2.39
C THR A 158 4.73 19.51 3.34
N PRO A 159 4.77 20.86 3.35
CA PRO A 159 3.62 21.62 3.82
C PRO A 159 2.37 21.31 2.96
N VAL A 160 1.20 21.70 3.46
CA VAL A 160 -0.03 21.75 2.63
C VAL A 160 0.13 22.85 1.59
N VAL A 161 0.06 22.48 0.31
CA VAL A 161 0.11 23.41 -0.84
C VAL A 161 -1.22 23.43 -1.59
N GLU A 162 -1.51 24.54 -2.25
CA GLU A 162 -2.68 24.66 -3.12
C GLU A 162 -2.39 24.06 -4.49
N ALA A 163 -3.25 23.17 -4.97
CA ALA A 163 -3.22 22.69 -6.34
C ALA A 163 -4.62 22.77 -6.98
N PRO A 164 -4.74 22.78 -8.33
CA PRO A 164 -6.04 22.94 -9.01
C PRO A 164 -7.09 21.86 -8.68
N PHE A 165 -6.67 20.72 -8.14
CA PHE A 165 -7.50 19.57 -7.74
C PHE A 165 -7.75 19.46 -6.23
N GLY A 166 -7.16 20.33 -5.40
CA GLY A 166 -7.33 20.31 -3.95
C GLY A 166 -6.17 20.91 -3.17
N TRP A 167 -6.34 21.00 -1.86
CA TRP A 167 -5.22 21.19 -0.95
C TRP A 167 -4.49 19.86 -0.81
N VAL A 168 -3.19 19.84 -1.06
CA VAL A 168 -2.40 18.61 -1.11
C VAL A 168 -1.18 18.73 -0.22
N PHE A 169 -0.88 17.66 0.51
CA PHE A 169 0.44 17.43 1.09
C PHE A 169 0.93 16.05 0.69
N GLY A 170 2.24 15.88 0.65
CA GLY A 170 2.86 14.62 0.29
C GLY A 170 4.02 14.23 1.19
N GLU A 171 4.38 12.96 1.12
CA GLU A 171 5.59 12.39 1.70
C GLU A 171 6.48 11.90 0.55
N ARG A 172 7.74 12.31 0.55
CA ARG A 172 8.70 11.84 -0.45
C ARG A 172 9.21 10.45 -0.09
N CYS A 173 9.00 9.46 -0.94
CA CYS A 173 9.59 8.13 -0.79
C CYS A 173 10.96 8.05 -1.49
N ALA A 174 11.76 7.06 -1.10
CA ALA A 174 12.95 6.67 -1.85
C ALA A 174 12.53 6.23 -3.25
N VAL A 175 13.33 6.56 -4.27
CA VAL A 175 13.15 6.03 -5.62
C VAL A 175 13.74 4.62 -5.63
N GLU A 176 12.88 3.63 -5.79
CA GLU A 176 13.26 2.24 -6.03
C GLU A 176 13.02 1.94 -7.52
N LYS A 177 14.05 1.43 -8.20
CA LYS A 177 13.97 0.97 -9.59
C LYS A 177 14.24 -0.53 -9.67
N VAL A 178 13.70 -1.16 -10.70
CA VAL A 178 14.05 -2.52 -11.13
C VAL A 178 14.30 -2.50 -12.63
N HIS A 179 15.34 -3.21 -13.08
CA HIS A 179 15.50 -3.51 -14.50
C HIS A 179 14.87 -4.87 -14.76
N THR A 180 13.90 -4.91 -15.65
CA THR A 180 13.23 -6.16 -16.02
C THR A 180 13.30 -6.42 -17.52
N ARG A 181 13.38 -7.71 -17.84
CA ARG A 181 12.94 -8.23 -19.14
C ARG A 181 11.61 -8.94 -18.95
N HIS A 182 10.77 -8.96 -19.97
CA HIS A 182 9.54 -9.73 -19.93
C HIS A 182 9.22 -10.45 -21.24
N LEU A 183 8.39 -11.48 -21.11
CA LEU A 183 7.79 -12.20 -22.22
C LEU A 183 6.28 -12.15 -22.03
N LEU A 184 5.54 -11.67 -23.04
CA LEU A 184 4.08 -11.53 -23.03
C LEU A 184 3.43 -12.53 -24.00
N ILE A 185 2.54 -13.38 -23.48
CA ILE A 185 1.63 -14.23 -24.27
C ILE A 185 0.20 -13.72 -24.08
N ARG A 186 -0.43 -13.25 -25.16
CA ARG A 186 -1.84 -12.82 -25.18
C ARG A 186 -2.80 -14.00 -25.36
N TYR A 187 -4.06 -13.72 -25.12
CA TYR A 187 -5.19 -14.62 -25.41
C TYR A 187 -6.35 -13.81 -26.00
N THR A 188 -7.34 -14.49 -26.60
CA THR A 188 -8.54 -13.88 -27.17
C THR A 188 -9.26 -13.01 -26.12
N GLY A 189 -9.41 -11.71 -26.40
CA GLY A 189 -10.05 -10.75 -25.48
C GLY A 189 -9.10 -10.04 -24.51
N ALA A 190 -7.80 -10.36 -24.51
CA ALA A 190 -6.80 -9.52 -23.85
C ALA A 190 -6.64 -8.16 -24.56
N ARG A 191 -6.25 -7.11 -23.82
CA ARG A 191 -6.04 -5.77 -24.37
C ARG A 191 -4.94 -5.78 -25.43
N ASN A 192 -5.25 -5.22 -26.60
CA ASN A 192 -4.37 -5.19 -27.77
C ASN A 192 -3.97 -6.61 -28.27
N ALA A 193 -4.80 -7.62 -28.05
CA ALA A 193 -4.72 -8.87 -28.80
C ALA A 193 -5.13 -8.64 -30.27
N PRO A 194 -4.51 -9.33 -31.25
CA PRO A 194 -5.01 -9.37 -32.62
C PRO A 194 -6.47 -9.89 -32.66
N GLU A 195 -7.29 -9.35 -33.57
CA GLU A 195 -8.71 -9.73 -33.69
C GLU A 195 -8.90 -11.20 -34.13
N ASP A 196 -7.90 -11.74 -34.84
CA ASP A 196 -7.82 -13.12 -35.33
C ASP A 196 -7.10 -14.08 -34.36
N LEU A 197 -6.71 -13.63 -33.17
CA LEU A 197 -6.07 -14.49 -32.18
C LEU A 197 -7.08 -15.49 -31.56
N GLU A 198 -6.99 -16.75 -31.96
CA GLU A 198 -7.82 -17.85 -31.43
C GLU A 198 -7.28 -18.50 -30.13
N ARG A 199 -6.15 -18.03 -29.58
CA ARG A 199 -5.50 -18.63 -28.40
C ARG A 199 -6.34 -18.40 -27.13
N SER A 200 -6.81 -19.48 -26.51
CA SER A 200 -7.53 -19.41 -25.23
C SER A 200 -6.64 -18.91 -24.07
N GLN A 201 -7.27 -18.38 -23.04
CA GLN A 201 -6.60 -17.92 -21.81
C GLN A 201 -5.81 -19.07 -21.14
N GLU A 202 -6.36 -20.28 -21.10
CA GLU A 202 -5.67 -21.46 -20.58
C GLU A 202 -4.44 -21.83 -21.44
N ALA A 203 -4.57 -21.83 -22.77
CA ALA A 203 -3.45 -22.12 -23.67
C ALA A 203 -2.33 -21.07 -23.55
N ALA A 204 -2.68 -19.80 -23.38
CA ALA A 204 -1.71 -18.73 -23.13
C ALA A 204 -0.98 -18.91 -21.79
N ARG A 205 -1.70 -19.30 -20.73
CA ARG A 205 -1.12 -19.57 -19.41
C ARG A 205 -0.18 -20.78 -19.43
N THR A 206 -0.56 -21.85 -20.13
CA THR A 206 0.27 -23.05 -20.31
C THR A 206 1.55 -22.70 -21.06
N LEU A 207 1.45 -22.01 -22.20
CA LEU A 207 2.61 -21.57 -22.98
C LEU A 207 3.55 -20.67 -22.17
N ALA A 208 3.02 -19.68 -21.43
CA ALA A 208 3.84 -18.85 -20.54
C ALA A 208 4.52 -19.67 -19.43
N SER A 209 3.86 -20.72 -18.93
CA SER A 209 4.43 -21.63 -17.90
C SER A 209 5.56 -22.50 -18.46
N GLU A 210 5.40 -23.02 -19.69
CA GLU A 210 6.42 -23.81 -20.40
C GLU A 210 7.66 -22.95 -20.73
N LEU A 211 7.44 -21.71 -21.19
CA LEU A 211 8.52 -20.77 -21.50
C LEU A 211 9.27 -20.32 -20.25
N ARG A 212 8.57 -20.11 -19.13
CA ARG A 212 9.19 -19.90 -17.82
C ARG A 212 10.03 -21.10 -17.41
N GLN A 213 9.50 -22.33 -17.53
CA GLN A 213 10.24 -23.53 -17.15
C GLN A 213 11.51 -23.69 -17.98
N ALA A 214 11.43 -23.45 -19.30
CA ALA A 214 12.60 -23.45 -20.18
C ALA A 214 13.69 -22.45 -19.74
N ALA A 215 13.31 -21.25 -19.26
CA ALA A 215 14.25 -20.27 -18.73
C ALA A 215 14.87 -20.71 -17.39
N VAL A 216 14.08 -21.30 -16.49
CA VAL A 216 14.54 -21.89 -15.23
C VAL A 216 15.49 -23.08 -15.47
N ASP A 217 15.25 -23.87 -16.51
CA ASP A 217 16.11 -24.97 -16.96
C ASP A 217 17.37 -24.49 -17.70
N GLY A 218 17.56 -23.17 -17.84
CA GLY A 218 18.79 -22.55 -18.36
C GLY A 218 18.78 -22.19 -19.85
N ARG A 219 17.63 -22.21 -20.52
CA ARG A 219 17.51 -21.62 -21.88
C ARG A 219 17.56 -20.08 -21.78
N ASP A 220 18.17 -19.42 -22.76
CA ASP A 220 18.32 -17.97 -22.72
C ASP A 220 16.97 -17.24 -22.77
N PHE A 221 16.77 -16.30 -21.83
CA PHE A 221 15.50 -15.60 -21.70
C PHE A 221 15.30 -14.52 -22.78
N GLU A 222 16.38 -13.93 -23.29
CA GLU A 222 16.27 -12.96 -24.38
C GLU A 222 15.91 -13.65 -25.71
N GLU A 223 16.47 -14.84 -25.98
CA GLU A 223 16.09 -15.69 -27.11
C GLU A 223 14.61 -16.09 -27.00
N LEU A 224 14.18 -16.62 -25.85
CA LEU A 224 12.77 -16.94 -25.60
C LEU A 224 11.86 -15.72 -25.81
N ALA A 225 12.25 -14.53 -25.34
CA ALA A 225 11.49 -13.31 -25.54
C ALA A 225 11.46 -12.86 -27.02
N ARG A 226 12.55 -12.98 -27.77
CA ARG A 226 12.58 -12.71 -29.22
C ARG A 226 11.72 -13.68 -30.03
N GLU A 227 11.68 -14.94 -29.64
CA GLU A 227 10.94 -16.00 -30.35
C GLU A 227 9.43 -16.00 -30.05
N HIS A 228 9.05 -15.68 -28.81
CA HIS A 228 7.69 -15.94 -28.31
C HIS A 228 6.97 -14.74 -27.69
N SER A 229 7.67 -13.66 -27.30
CA SER A 229 6.98 -12.49 -26.74
C SER A 229 6.23 -11.75 -27.83
N GLU A 230 4.96 -11.45 -27.57
CA GLU A 230 4.11 -10.68 -28.47
C GLU A 230 4.18 -9.17 -28.16
N ASP A 231 5.02 -8.74 -27.21
CA ASP A 231 5.24 -7.32 -26.87
C ASP A 231 6.26 -6.63 -27.77
N GLY A 232 6.17 -5.30 -27.92
CA GLY A 232 7.14 -4.49 -28.69
C GLY A 232 8.56 -4.44 -28.11
N SER A 233 8.80 -5.01 -26.91
CA SER A 233 10.12 -5.28 -26.36
C SER A 233 10.76 -6.57 -26.88
N ALA A 234 10.02 -7.46 -27.55
CA ALA A 234 10.50 -8.77 -28.03
C ALA A 234 11.82 -8.66 -28.82
N GLU A 235 11.91 -7.74 -29.78
CA GLU A 235 13.12 -7.50 -30.59
C GLU A 235 14.38 -7.22 -29.74
N ARG A 236 14.19 -6.59 -28.57
CA ARG A 236 15.26 -6.29 -27.59
C ARG A 236 15.42 -7.37 -26.52
N GLY A 237 14.93 -8.59 -26.75
CA GLY A 237 14.99 -9.66 -25.76
C GLY A 237 14.03 -9.46 -24.59
N GLY A 238 12.93 -8.74 -24.81
CA GLY A 238 11.95 -8.41 -23.76
C GLY A 238 12.35 -7.25 -22.86
N ASP A 239 13.43 -6.53 -23.17
CA ASP A 239 13.99 -5.48 -22.31
C ASP A 239 13.08 -4.24 -22.16
N LEU A 240 12.75 -3.93 -20.90
CA LEU A 240 11.96 -2.77 -20.47
C LEU A 240 12.81 -1.68 -19.81
N GLY A 241 14.11 -1.90 -19.59
CA GLY A 241 15.00 -0.96 -18.91
C GLY A 241 14.76 -0.86 -17.40
N SER A 242 15.47 0.07 -16.74
CA SER A 242 15.40 0.32 -15.30
C SER A 242 14.27 1.30 -14.96
N VAL A 243 13.21 0.79 -14.34
CA VAL A 243 11.90 1.45 -14.21
C VAL A 243 11.48 1.56 -12.74
N GLY A 244 10.97 2.73 -12.35
CA GLY A 244 10.48 3.00 -11.00
C GLY A 244 9.03 2.56 -10.77
N ARG A 245 8.62 2.50 -9.48
CA ARG A 245 7.23 2.16 -9.09
C ARG A 245 6.19 3.08 -9.70
N GLY A 246 4.98 2.58 -9.94
CA GLY A 246 3.84 3.28 -10.54
C GLY A 246 3.80 3.29 -12.07
N LEU A 247 4.79 2.69 -12.75
CA LEU A 247 4.91 2.71 -14.22
C LEU A 247 4.44 1.41 -14.89
N PHE A 248 4.33 0.30 -14.14
CA PHE A 248 3.81 -0.97 -14.65
C PHE A 248 2.34 -1.21 -14.24
N GLN A 249 1.70 -2.24 -14.82
CA GLN A 249 0.42 -2.73 -14.31
C GLN A 249 0.60 -3.33 -12.91
N PRO A 250 -0.34 -3.15 -11.95
CA PRO A 250 -0.10 -3.54 -10.55
C PRO A 250 0.37 -4.99 -10.33
N PRO A 251 -0.21 -6.03 -10.99
CA PRO A 251 0.27 -7.41 -10.83
C PRO A 251 1.69 -7.61 -11.37
N PHE A 252 2.03 -6.92 -12.46
CA PHE A 252 3.37 -6.95 -13.05
C PHE A 252 4.38 -6.25 -12.14
N GLU A 253 4.03 -5.08 -11.59
CA GLU A 253 4.89 -4.33 -10.67
C GLU A 253 5.18 -5.12 -9.39
N GLU A 254 4.15 -5.70 -8.78
CA GLU A 254 4.29 -6.52 -7.58
C GLU A 254 5.29 -7.67 -7.81
N ALA A 255 5.12 -8.42 -8.91
CA ALA A 255 6.03 -9.49 -9.28
C ALA A 255 7.44 -9.00 -9.65
N ALA A 256 7.57 -7.91 -10.40
CA ALA A 256 8.86 -7.34 -10.81
C ALA A 256 9.71 -6.93 -9.60
N PHE A 257 9.11 -6.24 -8.62
CA PHE A 257 9.81 -5.81 -7.40
C PHE A 257 10.00 -6.94 -6.38
N ALA A 258 9.14 -7.96 -6.35
CA ALA A 258 9.28 -9.13 -5.48
C ALA A 258 10.27 -10.20 -6.01
N THR A 259 10.54 -10.23 -7.32
CA THR A 259 11.46 -11.19 -7.93
C THR A 259 12.91 -10.89 -7.48
N PRO A 260 13.71 -11.91 -7.10
CA PRO A 260 15.13 -11.74 -6.81
C PRO A 260 15.94 -11.32 -8.04
N VAL A 261 17.03 -10.58 -7.85
CA VAL A 261 17.97 -10.22 -8.93
C VAL A 261 18.52 -11.47 -9.62
N GLY A 262 18.48 -11.48 -10.96
CA GLY A 262 18.82 -12.64 -11.80
C GLY A 262 17.74 -13.73 -11.87
N GLY A 263 16.67 -13.61 -11.08
CA GLY A 263 15.59 -14.58 -10.99
C GLY A 263 14.43 -14.33 -11.96
N PHE A 264 13.46 -15.25 -11.93
CA PHE A 264 12.23 -15.20 -12.72
C PHE A 264 11.00 -15.17 -11.82
N SER A 265 10.03 -14.32 -12.14
CA SER A 265 8.70 -14.31 -11.50
C SER A 265 7.95 -15.61 -11.78
N ASP A 266 6.89 -15.89 -11.03
CA ASP A 266 5.83 -16.79 -11.52
C ASP A 266 5.11 -16.19 -12.74
N VAL A 267 4.21 -16.95 -13.37
CA VAL A 267 3.39 -16.46 -14.49
C VAL A 267 2.35 -15.46 -13.98
N VAL A 268 2.45 -14.21 -14.42
CA VAL A 268 1.61 -13.08 -13.96
C VAL A 268 0.55 -12.75 -15.00
N GLU A 269 -0.71 -12.64 -14.60
CA GLU A 269 -1.77 -12.14 -15.48
C GLU A 269 -1.95 -10.62 -15.36
N THR A 270 -2.10 -9.95 -16.50
CA THR A 270 -2.56 -8.55 -16.57
C THR A 270 -3.65 -8.41 -17.63
N VAL A 271 -4.21 -7.21 -17.76
CA VAL A 271 -5.16 -6.88 -18.84
C VAL A 271 -4.58 -7.11 -20.25
N TYR A 272 -3.26 -7.22 -20.42
CA TYR A 272 -2.61 -7.46 -21.71
C TYR A 272 -2.41 -8.95 -22.03
N GLY A 273 -2.46 -9.84 -21.05
CA GLY A 273 -2.14 -11.26 -21.21
C GLY A 273 -1.31 -11.80 -20.04
N TYR A 274 -0.64 -12.93 -20.28
CA TYR A 274 0.27 -13.57 -19.33
C TYR A 274 1.71 -13.14 -19.55
N HIS A 275 2.40 -12.82 -18.46
CA HIS A 275 3.78 -12.38 -18.44
C HIS A 275 4.66 -13.36 -17.68
N VAL A 276 5.88 -13.57 -18.18
CA VAL A 276 7.02 -14.04 -17.39
C VAL A 276 7.99 -12.88 -17.28
N ILE A 277 8.49 -12.60 -16.08
CA ILE A 277 9.38 -11.46 -15.81
C ILE A 277 10.73 -12.00 -15.35
N GLN A 278 11.82 -11.58 -15.98
CA GLN A 278 13.17 -11.74 -15.45
C GLN A 278 13.59 -10.41 -14.81
N ARG A 279 14.12 -10.45 -13.60
CA ARG A 279 14.77 -9.27 -12.99
C ARG A 279 16.27 -9.29 -13.27
N VAL A 280 16.79 -8.19 -13.78
CA VAL A 280 18.21 -8.00 -14.13
C VAL A 280 18.96 -7.29 -12.99
N GLU A 281 18.35 -6.26 -12.39
CA GLU A 281 18.77 -5.52 -11.17
C GLU A 281 17.55 -5.11 -10.33
#